data_AF-A0A9W8LBQ9-F1
#
_entry.id   AF-A0A9W8LBQ9-F1
#
_cell.length_a   1.000
_cell.length_b   1.000
_cell.length_c   1.000
_cell.angle_alpha   90.00
_cell.angle_beta   90.00
_cell.angle_gamma   90.00
#
_symmetry.space_group_name_H-M   'P 1'
#
loop_
_entity.id
_entity.type
_entity.pdbx_description
1 polymer ?
#
loop_
_entity_poly.entity_id
_entity_poly.type
_entity_poly.pdbx_seq_one_letter_code
_entity_poly.pdbx_strand_id
1 'polypeptide(L)'
;MTKPQTNAEFLSARPQYLQSSSQIRAYVDEAVDWEATHGLLLRAPKLDGDDWLATALIPAPVALAPSPIPRSEFDKVVALQPVFNQLFDRVSRDHDFLTSALESLGSADEFTLRILAMYIRQRTLGVWKPGVVGIHRSDYLIHAPDNEPDASPLAKQVEFNTIASSFASLSSIVGDFH
;
A
#
# COMPACT_ATOMS: atom_id res chain seq x y z
N MET A 1 -25.60 -9.52 9.29
CA MET A 1 -25.21 -10.27 8.08
C MET A 1 -24.19 -11.32 8.48
N THR A 2 -24.38 -12.57 8.05
CA THR A 2 -23.40 -13.66 8.21
C THR A 2 -22.12 -13.29 7.45
N LYS A 3 -20.96 -13.50 8.09
CA LYS A 3 -19.65 -13.19 7.50
C LYS A 3 -19.38 -14.22 6.39
N PRO A 4 -19.01 -13.81 5.16
CA PRO A 4 -18.69 -14.75 4.09
C PRO A 4 -17.53 -15.66 4.52
N GLN A 5 -17.75 -16.97 4.49
CA GLN A 5 -16.78 -18.01 4.85
C GLN A 5 -16.19 -18.69 3.62
N THR A 6 -16.88 -18.61 2.48
CA THR A 6 -16.46 -19.23 1.22
C THR A 6 -16.16 -18.18 0.14
N ASN A 7 -15.43 -18.58 -0.90
CA ASN A 7 -15.12 -17.75 -2.06
C ASN A 7 -16.40 -17.31 -2.76
N ALA A 8 -17.38 -18.21 -2.94
CA ALA A 8 -18.65 -17.87 -3.55
C ALA A 8 -19.42 -16.79 -2.76
N GLU A 9 -19.46 -16.89 -1.44
CA GLU A 9 -20.09 -15.88 -0.58
C GLU A 9 -19.33 -14.54 -0.64
N PHE A 10 -18.00 -14.57 -0.61
CA PHE A 10 -17.20 -13.35 -0.67
C PHE A 10 -17.33 -12.64 -2.02
N LEU A 11 -17.29 -13.39 -3.13
CA LEU A 11 -17.39 -12.85 -4.48
C LEU A 11 -18.80 -12.29 -4.75
N SER A 12 -19.84 -12.97 -4.29
CA SER A 12 -21.23 -12.49 -4.43
C SER A 12 -21.53 -11.26 -3.58
N ALA A 13 -20.80 -11.05 -2.48
CA ALA A 13 -20.92 -9.86 -1.64
C ALA A 13 -20.19 -8.62 -2.20
N ARG A 14 -19.45 -8.74 -3.32
CA ARG A 14 -18.75 -7.60 -3.91
C ARG A 14 -19.74 -6.57 -4.48
N PRO A 15 -19.47 -5.27 -4.34
CA PRO A 15 -20.28 -4.24 -4.97
C PRO A 15 -20.41 -4.46 -6.48
N GLN A 16 -21.63 -4.43 -7.00
CA GLN A 16 -21.90 -4.42 -8.44
C GLN A 16 -22.11 -2.97 -8.88
N TYR A 17 -21.21 -2.45 -9.71
CA TYR A 17 -21.27 -1.09 -10.24
C TYR A 17 -22.06 -1.05 -11.56
N LEU A 18 -23.37 -1.27 -11.47
CA LEU A 18 -24.27 -1.33 -12.63
C LEU A 18 -24.83 0.05 -13.03
N GLN A 19 -24.64 1.06 -12.19
CA GLN A 19 -25.13 2.42 -12.42
C GLN A 19 -24.34 3.11 -13.54
N SER A 20 -25.02 3.90 -14.37
CA SER A 20 -24.37 4.78 -15.33
C SER A 20 -23.70 5.96 -14.63
N SER A 21 -22.73 6.60 -15.29
CA SER A 21 -22.08 7.81 -14.77
C SER A 21 -23.08 8.95 -14.49
N SER A 22 -24.20 9.02 -15.22
CA SER A 22 -25.24 10.02 -14.94
C SER A 22 -26.03 9.72 -13.68
N GLN A 23 -26.25 8.44 -13.35
CA GLN A 23 -26.97 8.02 -12.14
C GLN A 23 -26.16 8.27 -10.86
N ILE A 24 -24.83 8.27 -10.95
CA ILE A 24 -23.95 8.49 -9.78
C ILE A 24 -23.40 9.90 -9.66
N ARG A 25 -23.70 10.79 -10.62
CA ARG A 25 -23.07 12.12 -10.71
C ARG A 25 -23.23 12.94 -9.41
N ALA A 26 -24.42 12.96 -8.82
CA ALA A 26 -24.66 13.69 -7.58
C ALA A 26 -23.76 13.23 -6.42
N TYR A 27 -23.50 11.91 -6.32
CA TYR A 27 -22.60 11.37 -5.30
C TYR A 27 -21.13 11.68 -5.59
N VAL A 28 -20.75 11.74 -6.87
CA VAL A 28 -19.40 12.16 -7.27
C VAL A 28 -19.18 13.63 -6.92
N ASP A 29 -20.16 14.48 -7.19
CA ASP A 29 -20.07 15.92 -6.86
C ASP A 29 -19.96 16.11 -5.32
N GLU A 30 -20.78 15.40 -4.55
CA GLU A 30 -20.71 15.41 -3.08
C GLU A 30 -19.36 14.87 -2.55
N ALA A 31 -18.84 13.80 -3.16
CA ALA A 31 -17.54 13.26 -2.81
C ALA A 31 -16.41 14.27 -3.02
N VAL A 32 -16.40 14.94 -4.18
CA VAL A 32 -15.41 15.98 -4.50
C VAL A 32 -15.46 17.13 -3.49
N ASP A 33 -16.66 17.58 -3.11
CA ASP A 33 -16.84 18.63 -2.11
C ASP A 33 -16.35 18.18 -0.73
N TRP A 34 -16.63 16.93 -0.34
CA TRP A 34 -16.13 16.36 0.91
C TRP A 34 -14.60 16.29 0.90
N GLU A 35 -13.99 15.80 -0.16
CA GLU A 35 -12.53 15.67 -0.30
C GLU A 35 -11.83 17.02 -0.16
N ALA A 36 -12.37 18.05 -0.81
CA ALA A 36 -11.84 19.41 -0.75
C ALA A 36 -11.94 20.02 0.66
N THR A 37 -13.01 19.74 1.39
CA THR A 37 -13.23 20.28 2.73
C THR A 37 -12.46 19.54 3.84
N HIS A 38 -12.04 18.29 3.58
CA HIS A 38 -11.31 17.44 4.54
C HIS A 38 -9.82 17.26 4.20
N GLY A 39 -9.34 17.91 3.14
CA GLY A 39 -7.93 17.89 2.76
C GLY A 39 -7.49 16.57 2.10
N LEU A 40 -8.43 15.79 1.56
CA LEU A 40 -8.14 14.61 0.75
C LEU A 40 -7.77 15.04 -0.68
N LEU A 41 -6.66 15.75 -0.79
CA LEU A 41 -6.24 16.46 -1.99
C LEU A 41 -4.82 16.04 -2.42
N LEU A 42 -4.57 16.12 -3.72
CA LEU A 42 -3.26 15.97 -4.34
C LEU A 42 -2.92 17.21 -5.15
N ARG A 43 -1.63 17.40 -5.44
CA ARG A 43 -1.21 18.43 -6.39
C ARG A 43 -1.66 18.07 -7.79
N ALA A 44 -2.20 19.03 -8.53
CA ALA A 44 -2.54 18.84 -9.93
C ALA A 44 -1.29 18.39 -10.73
N PRO A 45 -1.46 17.47 -11.70
CA PRO A 45 -0.36 17.10 -12.60
C PRO A 45 0.09 18.32 -13.39
N LYS A 46 1.40 18.47 -13.59
CA LYS A 46 1.94 19.59 -14.37
C LYS A 46 1.48 19.44 -15.83
N LEU A 47 0.71 20.40 -16.32
CA LEU A 47 0.40 20.55 -17.75
C LEU A 47 1.31 21.62 -18.34
N ASP A 48 1.73 21.44 -19.59
CA ASP A 48 2.55 22.41 -20.29
C ASP A 48 1.72 23.69 -20.54
N GLY A 49 2.25 24.85 -20.16
CA GLY A 49 1.69 26.16 -20.52
C GLY A 49 0.96 26.94 -19.42
N ASP A 50 0.68 26.33 -18.25
CA ASP A 50 -0.13 26.99 -17.21
C ASP A 50 0.59 27.09 -15.85
N ASP A 51 1.06 28.30 -15.53
CA ASP A 51 1.78 28.61 -14.28
C ASP A 51 0.86 28.51 -13.04
N TRP A 52 -0.43 28.80 -13.19
CA TRP A 52 -1.40 28.70 -12.10
C TRP A 52 -1.62 27.26 -11.63
N LEU A 53 -1.56 26.30 -12.56
CA LEU A 53 -1.77 24.88 -12.30
C LEU A 53 -0.66 24.30 -11.40
N ALA A 54 0.51 24.93 -11.36
CA ALA A 54 1.62 24.53 -10.51
C ALA A 54 1.28 24.58 -9.01
N THR A 55 0.26 25.35 -8.61
CA THR A 55 -0.21 25.45 -7.22
C THR A 55 -1.60 24.87 -7.00
N ALA A 56 -2.25 24.36 -8.05
CA ALA A 56 -3.58 23.80 -7.95
C ALA A 56 -3.59 22.48 -7.17
N LEU A 57 -4.64 22.31 -6.37
CA LEU A 57 -4.97 21.07 -5.69
C LEU A 57 -6.20 20.45 -6.36
N ILE A 58 -6.19 19.14 -6.50
CA ILE A 58 -7.30 18.35 -7.03
C ILE A 58 -7.67 17.27 -6.02
N PRO A 59 -8.93 16.82 -5.98
CA PRO A 59 -9.32 15.71 -5.13
C PRO A 59 -8.49 14.45 -5.40
N ALA A 60 -8.14 13.72 -4.36
CA ALA A 60 -7.39 12.48 -4.50
C ALA A 60 -8.27 11.42 -5.18
N PRO A 61 -7.72 10.52 -6.02
CA PRO A 61 -8.52 9.47 -6.63
C PRO A 61 -8.93 8.44 -5.56
N VAL A 62 -10.24 8.37 -5.27
CA VAL A 62 -10.83 7.38 -4.37
C VAL A 62 -11.88 6.51 -5.05
N ALA A 63 -12.13 5.34 -4.48
CA ALA A 63 -13.34 4.60 -4.79
C ALA A 63 -14.53 5.24 -4.05
N LEU A 64 -15.70 5.34 -4.70
CA LEU A 64 -16.91 5.90 -4.07
C LEU A 64 -17.47 5.01 -2.95
N ALA A 65 -17.11 3.72 -2.95
CA ALA A 65 -17.49 2.76 -1.93
C ALA A 65 -16.27 1.95 -1.48
N PRO A 66 -16.23 1.50 -0.21
CA PRO A 66 -15.12 0.71 0.31
C PRO A 66 -15.03 -0.66 -0.37
N SER A 67 -13.81 -1.15 -0.54
CA SER A 67 -13.56 -2.52 -1.02
C SER A 67 -13.81 -3.54 0.10
N PRO A 68 -14.58 -4.63 -0.15
CA PRO A 68 -14.83 -5.63 0.86
C PRO A 68 -13.58 -6.48 1.15
N ILE A 69 -13.33 -6.75 2.43
CA ILE A 69 -12.30 -7.67 2.91
C ILE A 69 -12.89 -8.65 3.92
N PRO A 70 -12.56 -9.96 3.87
CA PRO A 70 -12.96 -10.89 4.91
C PRO A 70 -12.36 -10.45 6.25
N ARG A 71 -13.21 -10.26 7.28
CA ARG A 71 -12.78 -9.74 8.58
C ARG A 71 -11.65 -10.58 9.21
N SER A 72 -11.73 -11.91 9.11
CA SER A 72 -10.67 -12.79 9.62
C SER A 72 -9.32 -12.53 8.95
N GLU A 73 -9.32 -12.30 7.64
CA GLU A 73 -8.09 -12.00 6.91
C GLU A 73 -7.58 -10.58 7.20
N PHE A 74 -8.47 -9.60 7.38
CA PHE A 74 -8.08 -8.26 7.86
C PHE A 74 -7.39 -8.31 9.22
N ASP A 75 -8.03 -8.95 10.21
CA ASP A 75 -7.50 -9.06 11.57
C ASP A 75 -6.14 -9.80 11.57
N LYS A 76 -6.00 -10.82 10.72
CA LYS A 76 -4.76 -11.57 10.52
C LYS A 76 -3.63 -10.71 9.94
N VAL A 77 -3.87 -9.94 8.86
CA VAL A 77 -2.79 -9.12 8.27
C VAL A 77 -2.36 -7.98 9.19
N VAL A 78 -3.29 -7.43 9.99
CA VAL A 78 -2.98 -6.45 11.04
C VAL A 78 -2.08 -7.09 12.10
N ALA A 79 -2.41 -8.30 12.57
CA ALA A 79 -1.61 -9.02 13.56
C ALA A 79 -0.21 -9.43 13.03
N LEU A 80 -0.06 -9.62 11.72
CA LEU A 80 1.21 -9.96 11.09
C LEU A 80 2.18 -8.77 10.98
N GLN A 81 1.69 -7.52 10.95
CA GLN A 81 2.54 -6.35 10.70
C GLN A 81 3.73 -6.22 11.67
N PRO A 82 3.58 -6.38 13.01
CA PRO A 82 4.71 -6.34 13.93
C PRO A 82 5.72 -7.48 13.71
N VAL A 83 5.26 -8.64 13.26
CA VAL A 83 6.12 -9.80 12.95
C VAL A 83 6.99 -9.50 11.73
N PHE A 84 6.40 -8.97 10.65
CA PHE A 84 7.15 -8.54 9.49
C PHE A 84 8.12 -7.39 9.81
N ASN A 85 7.71 -6.43 10.64
CA ASN A 85 8.59 -5.36 11.08
C ASN A 85 9.85 -5.91 11.78
N GLN A 86 9.69 -6.89 12.67
CA GLN A 86 10.83 -7.54 13.35
C GLN A 86 11.68 -8.39 12.39
N LEU A 87 11.05 -9.10 11.45
CA LEU A 87 11.75 -9.88 10.44
C LEU A 87 12.67 -8.99 9.62
N PHE A 88 12.13 -7.92 9.02
CA PHE A 88 12.90 -7.01 8.18
C PHE A 88 13.92 -6.20 8.97
N ASP A 89 13.62 -5.86 10.23
CA ASP A 89 14.60 -5.27 11.13
C ASP A 89 15.80 -6.19 11.37
N ARG A 90 15.58 -7.49 11.60
CA ARG A 90 16.67 -8.48 11.73
C ARG A 90 17.45 -8.66 10.42
N VAL A 91 16.75 -8.80 9.30
CA VAL A 91 17.37 -8.89 7.96
C VAL A 91 18.25 -7.67 7.70
N SER A 92 17.80 -6.46 8.04
CA SER A 92 18.56 -5.22 7.82
C SER A 92 19.89 -5.15 8.61
N ARG A 93 20.00 -5.92 9.70
CA ARG A 93 21.19 -5.95 10.56
C ARG A 93 22.14 -7.09 10.22
N ASP A 94 21.68 -8.08 9.48
CA ASP A 94 22.45 -9.24 9.05
C ASP A 94 23.34 -8.88 7.86
N HIS A 95 24.60 -8.59 8.18
CA HIS A 95 25.58 -8.13 7.19
C HIS A 95 25.91 -9.21 6.16
N ASP A 96 26.13 -10.43 6.62
CA ASP A 96 26.56 -11.54 5.77
C ASP A 96 25.42 -11.94 4.82
N PHE A 97 24.19 -11.96 5.34
CA PHE A 97 23.00 -12.21 4.53
C PHE A 97 22.80 -11.13 3.45
N LEU A 98 22.83 -9.84 3.82
CA LEU A 98 22.61 -8.76 2.85
C LEU A 98 23.69 -8.72 1.76
N THR A 99 24.95 -8.89 2.15
CA THR A 99 26.08 -8.85 1.23
C THR A 99 26.02 -10.02 0.25
N SER A 100 25.86 -11.25 0.75
CA SER A 100 25.76 -12.44 -0.11
C SER A 100 24.54 -12.41 -1.04
N ALA A 101 23.37 -11.96 -0.54
CA ALA A 101 22.17 -11.87 -1.35
C ALA A 101 22.31 -10.84 -2.48
N LEU A 102 22.90 -9.67 -2.21
CA LEU A 102 22.98 -8.57 -3.17
C LEU A 102 24.18 -8.66 -4.12
N GLU A 103 25.31 -9.24 -3.70
CA GLU A 103 26.46 -9.49 -4.58
C GLU A 103 26.12 -10.49 -5.69
N SER A 104 25.21 -11.43 -5.42
CA SER A 104 24.74 -12.41 -6.40
C SER A 104 24.06 -11.78 -7.63
N LEU A 105 23.61 -10.53 -7.52
CA LEU A 105 23.04 -9.76 -8.63
C LEU A 105 24.10 -9.39 -9.69
N GLY A 106 25.38 -9.46 -9.34
CA GLY A 106 26.50 -9.15 -10.22
C GLY A 106 26.39 -7.74 -10.82
N SER A 107 26.90 -7.55 -12.04
CA SER A 107 26.88 -6.27 -12.75
C SER A 107 25.54 -5.92 -13.43
N ALA A 108 24.48 -6.68 -13.17
CA ALA A 108 23.19 -6.50 -13.85
C ALA A 108 22.41 -5.26 -13.36
N ASP A 109 22.73 -4.74 -12.18
CA ASP A 109 22.05 -3.60 -11.56
C ASP A 109 23.05 -2.65 -10.88
N GLU A 110 23.51 -1.64 -11.64
CA GLU A 110 24.45 -0.62 -11.15
C GLU A 110 23.86 0.17 -9.98
N PHE A 111 22.55 0.43 -9.99
CA PHE A 111 21.90 1.22 -8.94
C PHE A 111 21.96 0.49 -7.60
N THR A 112 21.58 -0.79 -7.57
CA THR A 112 21.62 -1.61 -6.36
C THR A 112 23.05 -1.82 -5.86
N LEU A 113 24.02 -2.06 -6.75
CA LEU A 113 25.43 -2.18 -6.37
C LEU A 113 25.97 -0.90 -5.72
N ARG A 114 25.58 0.28 -6.20
CA ARG A 114 25.97 1.55 -5.58
C ARG A 114 25.42 1.69 -4.16
N ILE A 115 24.18 1.27 -3.91
CA ILE A 115 23.60 1.26 -2.56
C ILE A 115 24.35 0.28 -1.65
N LEU A 116 24.66 -0.94 -2.14
CA LEU A 116 25.43 -1.92 -1.39
C LEU A 116 26.82 -1.40 -1.02
N ALA A 117 27.52 -0.74 -1.96
CA ALA A 117 28.82 -0.14 -1.70
C ALA A 117 28.76 0.95 -0.62
N MET A 118 27.70 1.77 -0.60
CA MET A 118 27.47 2.75 0.47
C MET A 118 27.25 2.07 1.83
N TYR A 119 26.45 1.00 1.86
CA TYR A 119 26.22 0.20 3.07
C TYR A 119 27.52 -0.40 3.63
N ILE A 120 28.33 -1.08 2.80
CA ILE A 120 29.61 -1.67 3.21
C ILE A 120 30.55 -0.60 3.74
N ARG A 121 30.68 0.53 3.02
CA ARG A 121 31.52 1.65 3.45
C ARG A 121 31.10 2.20 4.81
N GLN A 122 29.80 2.37 5.05
CA GLN A 122 29.29 2.83 6.35
C GLN A 122 29.66 1.86 7.49
N ARG A 123 29.58 0.55 7.24
CA ARG A 123 30.00 -0.48 8.20
C ARG A 123 31.50 -0.43 8.49
N THR A 124 32.36 -0.33 7.47
CA THR A 124 33.82 -0.24 7.63
C THR A 124 34.27 0.98 8.43
N LEU A 125 33.57 2.11 8.27
CA LEU A 125 33.86 3.34 9.02
C LEU A 125 33.44 3.25 10.50
N GLY A 126 32.69 2.23 10.91
CA GLY A 126 32.23 2.07 12.30
C GLY A 126 31.23 3.13 12.76
N VAL A 127 30.63 3.90 11.84
CA VAL A 127 29.71 4.98 12.17
C VAL A 127 28.32 4.40 12.41
N TRP A 128 27.92 4.35 13.69
CA TRP A 128 26.61 3.87 14.11
C TRP A 128 25.76 4.99 14.70
N LYS A 129 24.46 4.97 14.39
CA LYS A 129 23.45 5.83 15.02
C LYS A 129 22.71 5.04 16.10
N PRO A 130 22.32 5.67 17.21
CA PRO A 130 21.74 4.98 18.37
C PRO A 130 20.32 4.43 18.13
N GLY A 131 19.64 4.83 17.06
CA GLY A 131 18.29 4.36 16.74
C GLY A 131 17.97 4.44 15.26
N VAL A 132 17.07 3.56 14.81
CA VAL A 132 16.54 3.50 13.45
C VAL A 132 15.02 3.51 13.54
N VAL A 133 14.38 4.29 12.67
CA VAL A 133 12.92 4.32 12.53
C VAL A 133 12.54 3.70 11.20
N GLY A 134 11.75 2.64 11.24
CA GLY A 134 11.19 1.98 10.06
C GLY A 134 9.70 2.31 9.91
N ILE A 135 9.31 2.82 8.74
CA ILE A 135 7.91 3.04 8.37
C ILE A 135 7.60 2.08 7.21
N HIS A 136 7.11 0.91 7.58
CA HIS A 136 6.91 -0.18 6.63
C HIS A 136 5.44 -0.32 6.22
N ARG A 137 5.21 -0.76 4.99
CA ARG A 137 3.89 -1.14 4.48
C ARG A 137 3.95 -2.55 3.91
N SER A 138 3.07 -3.43 4.36
CA SER A 138 2.91 -4.77 3.79
C SER A 138 1.64 -4.80 2.96
N ASP A 139 1.78 -5.11 1.68
CA ASP A 139 0.67 -5.09 0.72
C ASP A 139 0.18 -6.53 0.46
N TYR A 140 -1.15 -6.69 0.45
CA TYR A 140 -1.82 -7.99 0.32
C TYR A 140 -2.94 -7.92 -0.72
N LEU A 141 -3.17 -9.03 -1.42
CA LEU A 141 -4.33 -9.24 -2.28
C LEU A 141 -5.19 -10.40 -1.77
N ILE A 142 -6.51 -10.25 -1.88
CA ILE A 142 -7.44 -11.34 -1.53
C ILE A 142 -7.51 -12.33 -2.69
N HIS A 143 -7.03 -13.53 -2.43
CA HIS A 143 -7.10 -14.68 -3.31
C HIS A 143 -8.40 -15.46 -3.03
N ALA A 144 -9.34 -15.38 -3.97
CA ALA A 144 -10.63 -16.05 -3.91
C ALA A 144 -11.04 -16.47 -5.33
N PRO A 145 -10.48 -17.57 -5.86
CA PRO A 145 -10.71 -17.96 -7.24
C PRO A 145 -12.09 -18.63 -7.43
N ASP A 146 -12.77 -18.31 -8.53
CA ASP A 146 -14.15 -18.75 -8.83
C ASP A 146 -14.27 -20.29 -8.99
N ASN A 147 -13.19 -20.96 -9.38
CA ASN A 147 -13.16 -22.42 -9.56
C ASN A 147 -13.03 -23.21 -8.24
N GLU A 148 -12.91 -22.53 -7.10
CA GLU A 148 -12.88 -23.12 -5.76
C GLU A 148 -13.95 -22.48 -4.87
N PRO A 149 -15.25 -22.62 -5.19
CA PRO A 149 -16.32 -21.84 -4.55
C PRO A 149 -16.48 -22.12 -3.05
N ASP A 150 -16.16 -23.33 -2.60
CA ASP A 150 -16.27 -23.76 -1.19
C ASP A 150 -15.04 -23.45 -0.33
N ALA A 151 -13.91 -23.04 -0.95
CA ALA A 151 -12.71 -22.66 -0.22
C ALA A 151 -12.88 -21.27 0.42
N SER A 152 -12.10 -20.98 1.47
CA SER A 152 -12.13 -19.66 2.11
C SER A 152 -11.22 -18.67 1.38
N PRO A 153 -11.61 -17.38 1.27
CA PRO A 153 -10.76 -16.33 0.71
C PRO A 153 -9.53 -16.10 1.60
N LEU A 154 -8.37 -15.89 0.98
CA LEU A 154 -7.09 -15.73 1.70
C LEU A 154 -6.39 -14.43 1.32
N ALA A 155 -5.90 -13.69 2.31
CA ALA A 155 -4.96 -12.60 2.04
C ALA A 155 -3.57 -13.18 1.75
N LYS A 156 -3.04 -12.90 0.54
CA LYS A 156 -1.69 -13.26 0.12
C LYS A 156 -0.84 -12.02 0.03
N GLN A 157 0.32 -12.01 0.69
CA GLN A 157 1.28 -10.91 0.62
C GLN A 157 1.85 -10.85 -0.79
N VAL A 158 1.94 -9.64 -1.34
CA VAL A 158 2.51 -9.39 -2.67
C VAL A 158 3.73 -8.48 -2.61
N GLU A 159 3.83 -7.61 -1.61
CA GLU A 159 4.95 -6.68 -1.47
C GLU A 159 5.18 -6.29 0.00
N PHE A 160 6.44 -5.98 0.33
CA PHE A 160 6.81 -5.36 1.59
C PHE A 160 7.72 -4.16 1.33
N ASN A 161 7.18 -2.97 1.57
CA ASN A 161 7.81 -1.68 1.30
C ASN A 161 8.48 -1.14 2.58
N THR A 162 9.79 -0.88 2.51
CA THR A 162 10.60 -0.34 3.63
C THR A 162 11.08 1.10 3.41
N ILE A 163 10.83 1.65 2.23
CA ILE A 163 11.23 3.01 1.85
C ILE A 163 10.05 3.75 1.24
N ALA A 164 9.92 5.03 1.61
CA ALA A 164 8.93 5.94 1.02
C ALA A 164 7.49 5.36 0.97
N SER A 165 7.08 4.69 2.04
CA SER A 165 5.72 4.14 2.19
C SER A 165 4.67 5.27 2.16
N SER A 166 4.07 5.49 0.99
CA SER A 166 3.06 6.53 0.77
C SER A 166 1.72 6.23 1.46
N PHE A 167 0.89 7.28 1.55
CA PHE A 167 -0.53 7.24 1.91
C PHE A 167 -0.90 6.91 3.37
N ALA A 168 0.06 6.81 4.29
CA ALA A 168 -0.24 6.56 5.71
C ALA A 168 -1.20 7.59 6.33
N SER A 169 -1.14 8.86 5.89
CA SER A 169 -2.04 9.92 6.34
C SER A 169 -3.32 10.01 5.51
N LEU A 170 -3.23 9.91 4.17
CA LEU A 170 -4.42 9.99 3.32
C LEU A 170 -5.37 8.79 3.58
N SER A 171 -4.84 7.62 3.93
CA SER A 171 -5.66 6.43 4.17
C SER A 171 -6.60 6.55 5.36
N SER A 172 -6.23 7.30 6.41
CA SER A 172 -7.14 7.55 7.53
C SER A 172 -8.30 8.45 7.09
N ILE A 173 -8.02 9.47 6.27
CA ILE A 173 -9.04 10.37 5.73
C ILE A 173 -9.99 9.62 4.78
N VAL A 174 -9.46 8.69 3.96
CA VAL A 174 -10.31 7.79 3.14
C VAL A 174 -11.20 6.92 4.02
N GLY A 175 -10.71 6.50 5.19
CA GLY A 175 -11.52 5.75 6.16
C GLY A 175 -12.67 6.57 6.76
N ASP A 176 -12.50 7.88 6.91
CA ASP A 176 -13.56 8.80 7.36
C ASP A 176 -14.51 9.21 6.21
N PHE A 177 -14.02 9.16 4.97
CA PHE A 177 -14.79 9.43 3.76
C PHE A 177 -15.85 8.35 3.47
N HIS A 178 -15.52 7.07 3.75
CA HIS A 178 -16.40 5.91 3.53
C HIS A 178 -17.36 5.64 4.69
#